data_AF-F2NMV5-F1
#
_entry.id   AF-F2NMV5-F1
#
_cell.length_a   1.000
_cell.length_b   1.000
_cell.length_c   1.000
_cell.angle_alpha   90.00
_cell.angle_beta   90.00
_cell.angle_gamma   90.00
#
_symmetry.space_group_name_H-M   'P 1'
#
loop_
_entity.id
_entity.type
_entity.pdbx_description
1 polymer ?
#
loop_
_entity_poly.entity_id
_entity_poly.type
_entity_poly.pdbx_seq_one_letter_code
_entity_poly.pdbx_strand_id
1 'polypeptide(L)'
;MPQVKEPARRGGEGHPPGRDGGGGGGGGGSEAFPVPTARLGLWLFLAVATVLFSALMSAYIIRMGYPDWQPLPEPGLLWVNTGLLLFASGALQRAVRAARRGDGRGVRQGLALGGGLGALFLLGQLAAWRELAALGYFVAQGPASSFFYLITALHGLHLVGGLVAWGRVTARARREEAARVRLAVELTALYWHFLLVVWLVLFGLMLVT
;
A
#
# COMPACT_ATOMS: atom_id res chain seq x y z
N MET A 1 33.69 -66.55 -40.85
CA MET A 1 32.57 -65.70 -41.33
C MET A 1 31.55 -66.63 -42.00
N PRO A 2 30.27 -66.54 -41.63
CA PRO A 2 29.35 -65.80 -42.49
C PRO A 2 28.40 -64.85 -41.72
N GLN A 3 28.02 -63.79 -42.41
CA GLN A 3 26.98 -62.81 -42.10
C GLN A 3 25.58 -63.38 -42.42
N VAL A 4 24.52 -62.73 -41.92
CA VAL A 4 23.36 -62.20 -42.70
C VAL A 4 21.99 -62.29 -41.98
N LYS A 5 21.43 -61.09 -41.74
CA LYS A 5 20.01 -60.60 -41.76
C LYS A 5 18.91 -61.18 -40.86
N GLU A 6 18.31 -60.27 -40.09
CA GLU A 6 16.87 -60.22 -39.76
C GLU A 6 15.99 -59.95 -41.00
N PRO A 7 14.67 -60.24 -40.92
CA PRO A 7 13.73 -59.11 -40.86
C PRO A 7 12.44 -59.32 -40.03
N ALA A 8 11.84 -58.18 -39.65
CA ALA A 8 10.59 -57.98 -38.94
C ALA A 8 9.30 -58.27 -39.75
N ARG A 9 8.17 -58.56 -39.07
CA ARG A 9 6.85 -57.91 -39.32
C ARG A 9 5.71 -58.34 -38.36
N ARG A 10 5.04 -57.30 -37.83
CA ARG A 10 3.59 -57.06 -37.61
C ARG A 10 2.65 -58.21 -37.20
N GLY A 11 1.95 -58.00 -36.08
CA GLY A 11 0.58 -58.45 -35.86
C GLY A 11 -0.20 -57.35 -35.14
N GLY A 12 -1.34 -56.94 -35.68
CA GLY A 12 -2.24 -55.97 -35.09
C GLY A 12 -3.60 -56.58 -34.78
N GLU A 13 -4.49 -55.71 -34.28
CA GLU A 13 -5.96 -55.83 -34.15
C GLU A 13 -6.53 -56.31 -32.80
N GLY A 14 -7.49 -55.52 -32.27
CA GLY A 14 -8.52 -55.99 -31.33
C GLY A 14 -8.95 -55.05 -30.19
N HIS A 15 -9.88 -54.13 -30.46
CA HIS A 15 -10.83 -53.53 -29.49
C HIS A 15 -12.19 -53.38 -30.24
N PRO A 16 -13.41 -53.24 -29.67
CA PRO A 16 -13.95 -53.16 -28.27
C PRO A 16 -15.05 -54.25 -28.00
N PRO A 17 -16.07 -54.14 -27.08
CA PRO A 17 -16.41 -53.08 -26.10
C PRO A 17 -16.77 -53.58 -24.66
N GLY A 18 -16.78 -52.65 -23.70
CA GLY A 18 -17.44 -52.82 -22.40
C GLY A 18 -17.76 -51.48 -21.77
N ARG A 19 -19.03 -51.08 -21.81
CA ARG A 19 -19.62 -49.94 -21.10
C ARG A 19 -19.88 -50.34 -19.66
N ASP A 20 -19.45 -49.51 -18.73
CA ASP A 20 -20.06 -49.24 -17.40
C ASP A 20 -19.63 -47.80 -17.07
N GLY A 21 -20.46 -46.82 -16.69
CA GLY A 21 -21.74 -46.89 -16.02
C GLY A 21 -21.62 -46.28 -14.62
N GLY A 22 -21.66 -44.94 -14.53
CA GLY A 22 -22.16 -44.25 -13.32
C GLY A 22 -21.14 -43.59 -12.39
N GLY A 23 -21.53 -42.42 -11.87
CA GLY A 23 -21.02 -41.91 -10.59
C GLY A 23 -20.69 -40.44 -10.59
N GLY A 24 -21.67 -39.61 -10.27
CA GLY A 24 -21.51 -38.17 -10.11
C GLY A 24 -20.45 -37.77 -9.08
N GLY A 25 -19.86 -36.61 -9.33
CA GLY A 25 -18.98 -35.93 -8.40
C GLY A 25 -18.90 -34.47 -8.81
N GLY A 26 -19.89 -33.69 -8.39
CA GLY A 26 -19.92 -32.25 -8.56
C GLY A 26 -18.73 -31.62 -7.83
N GLY A 27 -17.61 -31.47 -8.53
CA GLY A 27 -16.53 -30.59 -8.13
C GLY A 27 -16.83 -29.22 -8.68
N GLY A 28 -17.75 -28.50 -8.01
CA GLY A 28 -17.92 -27.07 -8.24
C GLY A 28 -16.55 -26.42 -8.17
N GLY A 29 -16.07 -25.95 -9.32
CA GLY A 29 -14.85 -25.17 -9.43
C GLY A 29 -15.02 -23.96 -8.55
N SER A 30 -14.47 -24.04 -7.33
CA SER A 30 -14.03 -22.86 -6.62
C SER A 30 -12.91 -22.32 -7.49
N GLU A 31 -13.28 -21.42 -8.40
CA GLU A 31 -12.41 -20.44 -9.02
C GLU A 31 -11.58 -19.83 -7.89
N ALA A 32 -10.45 -20.46 -7.58
CA ALA A 32 -9.52 -19.99 -6.58
C ALA A 32 -8.95 -18.70 -7.16
N PHE A 33 -9.57 -17.57 -6.80
CA PHE A 33 -9.12 -16.26 -7.23
C PHE A 33 -7.59 -16.21 -7.03
N PRO A 34 -6.77 -16.12 -8.09
CA PRO A 34 -5.32 -16.20 -7.99
C PRO A 34 -4.75 -14.86 -7.49
N VAL A 35 -5.34 -14.31 -6.44
CA VAL A 35 -4.86 -13.12 -5.75
C VAL A 35 -3.94 -13.60 -4.65
N PRO A 36 -2.65 -13.22 -4.66
CA PRO A 36 -1.75 -13.53 -3.55
C PRO A 36 -2.39 -13.07 -2.22
N THR A 37 -2.40 -13.92 -1.19
CA THR A 37 -3.06 -13.65 0.10
C THR A 37 -2.64 -12.29 0.69
N ALA A 38 -1.39 -11.89 0.48
CA ALA A 38 -0.86 -10.58 0.89
C ALA A 38 -1.57 -9.39 0.20
N ARG A 39 -1.95 -9.54 -1.07
CA ARG A 39 -2.69 -8.50 -1.82
C ARG A 39 -4.12 -8.38 -1.32
N LEU A 40 -4.79 -9.50 -1.02
CA LEU A 40 -6.14 -9.48 -0.43
C LEU A 40 -6.11 -8.81 0.94
N GLY A 41 -5.17 -9.18 1.81
CA GLY A 41 -5.00 -8.57 3.13
C GLY A 41 -4.76 -7.06 3.06
N LEU A 42 -3.93 -6.61 2.10
CA LEU A 42 -3.74 -5.18 1.86
C LEU A 42 -5.03 -4.49 1.44
N TRP A 43 -5.77 -5.03 0.45
CA TRP A 43 -7.03 -4.42 0.00
C TRP A 43 -8.07 -4.31 1.11
N LEU A 44 -8.22 -5.34 1.93
CA LEU A 44 -9.10 -5.31 3.09
C LEU A 44 -8.67 -4.25 4.11
N PHE A 45 -7.37 -4.18 4.40
CA PHE A 45 -6.83 -3.14 5.29
C PHE A 45 -7.10 -1.72 4.75
N LEU A 46 -6.90 -1.50 3.44
CA LEU A 46 -7.16 -0.22 2.79
C LEU A 46 -8.64 0.15 2.81
N ALA A 47 -9.54 -0.83 2.62
CA ALA A 47 -10.97 -0.61 2.70
C ALA A 47 -11.39 -0.16 4.11
N VAL A 48 -10.91 -0.85 5.15
CA VAL A 48 -11.18 -0.47 6.56
C VAL A 48 -10.63 0.91 6.88
N ALA A 49 -9.39 1.20 6.46
CA ALA A 49 -8.79 2.51 6.66
C ALA A 49 -9.61 3.61 5.96
N THR A 50 -10.09 3.35 4.73
CA THR A 50 -10.93 4.30 3.99
C THR A 50 -12.21 4.60 4.77
N VAL A 51 -12.93 3.59 5.24
CA VAL A 51 -14.17 3.78 6.01
C VAL A 51 -13.89 4.60 7.29
N LEU A 52 -12.81 4.29 8.00
CA LEU A 52 -12.40 5.01 9.21
C LEU A 52 -12.13 6.50 8.93
N PHE A 53 -11.31 6.82 7.92
CA PHE A 53 -11.01 8.21 7.57
C PHE A 53 -12.25 8.93 7.02
N SER A 54 -13.08 8.28 6.21
CA SER A 54 -14.33 8.86 5.72
C SER A 54 -15.29 9.21 6.86
N ALA A 55 -15.44 8.33 7.87
CA ALA A 55 -16.30 8.61 9.02
C ALA A 55 -15.78 9.81 9.84
N LEU A 56 -14.46 9.89 10.06
CA LEU A 56 -13.85 11.03 10.77
C LEU A 56 -13.98 12.34 9.99
N MET A 57 -13.80 12.31 8.67
CA MET A 57 -14.00 13.48 7.81
C MET A 57 -15.45 13.96 7.84
N SER A 58 -16.42 13.06 7.75
CA SER A 58 -17.83 13.43 7.86
C SER A 58 -18.13 14.09 9.21
N ALA A 59 -17.61 13.54 10.31
CA ALA A 59 -17.75 14.15 11.63
C ALA A 59 -17.12 15.55 11.71
N TYR A 60 -15.93 15.74 11.11
CA TYR A 60 -15.27 17.04 11.01
C TYR A 60 -16.12 18.07 10.26
N ILE A 61 -16.65 17.70 9.08
CA ILE A 61 -17.49 18.58 8.25
C ILE A 61 -18.77 18.98 8.99
N ILE A 62 -19.44 18.03 9.66
CA ILE A 62 -20.64 18.34 10.43
C ILE A 62 -20.31 19.30 11.58
N ARG A 63 -19.18 19.09 12.27
CA ARG A 63 -18.81 19.91 13.42
C ARG A 63 -18.45 21.34 13.05
N MET A 64 -17.93 21.55 11.85
CA MET A 64 -17.65 22.88 11.30
C MET A 64 -18.88 23.78 11.14
N GLY A 65 -20.06 23.20 10.97
CA GLY A 65 -21.30 23.97 10.85
C GLY A 65 -21.78 24.61 12.15
N TYR A 66 -21.08 24.39 13.28
CA TYR A 66 -21.49 24.90 14.59
C TYR A 66 -20.85 26.26 14.92
N PRO A 67 -21.54 27.13 15.69
CA PRO A 67 -21.10 28.52 15.92
C PRO A 67 -19.81 28.67 16.74
N ASP A 68 -19.42 27.63 17.47
CA ASP A 68 -18.21 27.59 18.31
C ASP A 68 -16.97 27.13 17.52
N TRP A 69 -17.09 26.93 16.21
CA TRP A 69 -15.96 26.57 15.37
C TRP A 69 -15.01 27.75 15.17
N GLN A 70 -13.73 27.54 15.54
CA GLN A 70 -12.66 28.47 15.22
C GLN A 70 -11.66 27.79 14.28
N PRO A 71 -11.42 28.33 13.08
CA PRO A 71 -10.43 27.79 12.17
C PRO A 71 -9.03 27.88 12.77
N LEU A 72 -8.23 26.85 12.53
CA LEU A 72 -6.85 26.78 12.99
C LEU A 72 -5.96 27.58 12.03
N PRO A 73 -5.00 28.38 12.52
CA PRO A 73 -4.02 29.00 11.65
C PRO A 73 -3.22 27.92 10.92
N GLU A 74 -3.18 28.00 9.59
CA GLU A 74 -2.50 27.03 8.74
C GLU A 74 -0.97 27.17 8.86
N PRO A 75 -0.25 26.17 9.38
CA PRO A 75 1.21 26.20 9.35
C PRO A 75 1.68 26.05 7.90
N GLY A 76 2.47 27.01 7.40
CA GLY A 76 3.08 26.92 6.07
C GLY A 76 3.94 25.66 5.88
N LEU A 77 4.37 25.05 6.98
CA LEU A 77 5.06 23.75 7.03
C LEU A 77 4.26 22.61 6.39
N LEU A 78 2.92 22.68 6.38
CA LEU A 78 2.08 21.65 5.78
C LEU A 78 2.23 21.59 4.26
N TRP A 79 2.51 22.72 3.59
CA TRP A 79 2.79 22.75 2.16
C TRP A 79 4.09 22.01 1.82
N VAL A 80 5.13 22.23 2.62
CA VAL A 80 6.41 21.52 2.48
C VAL A 80 6.22 20.02 2.70
N ASN A 81 5.44 19.65 3.71
CA ASN A 81 5.11 18.25 4.01
C ASN A 81 4.37 17.56 2.87
N THR A 82 3.39 18.23 2.26
CA THR A 82 2.65 17.71 1.11
C THR A 82 3.57 17.54 -0.10
N GLY A 83 4.47 18.50 -0.36
CA GLY A 83 5.52 18.37 -1.38
C GLY A 83 6.42 17.15 -1.15
N LEU A 84 6.90 16.97 0.07
CA LEU A 84 7.74 15.82 0.47
C LEU A 84 7.06 14.48 0.19
N LEU A 85 5.78 14.36 0.53
CA LEU A 85 4.97 13.16 0.27
C LEU A 85 4.80 12.87 -1.23
N LEU A 86 4.58 13.90 -2.05
CA LEU A 86 4.51 13.77 -3.51
C LEU A 86 5.84 13.27 -4.08
N PHE A 87 6.97 13.82 -3.63
CA PHE A 87 8.30 13.34 -4.02
C PHE A 87 8.55 11.91 -3.54
N ALA A 88 8.10 11.54 -2.33
CA ALA A 88 8.20 10.18 -1.79
C ALA A 88 7.47 9.17 -2.68
N SER A 89 6.26 9.53 -3.13
CA SER A 89 5.46 8.71 -4.05
C SER A 89 6.16 8.52 -5.40
N GLY A 90 6.75 9.58 -5.96
CA GLY A 90 7.53 9.51 -7.19
C GLY A 90 8.77 8.60 -7.05
N ALA A 91 9.46 8.67 -5.92
CA ALA A 91 10.62 7.81 -5.62
C ALA A 91 10.22 6.32 -5.51
N LEU A 92 9.10 6.02 -4.85
CA LEU A 92 8.55 4.66 -4.75
C LEU A 92 8.09 4.14 -6.12
N GLN A 93 7.49 4.97 -6.95
CA GLN A 93 7.10 4.57 -8.31
C GLN A 93 8.32 4.25 -9.18
N ARG A 94 9.43 4.98 -9.01
CA ARG A 94 10.72 4.60 -9.61
C ARG A 94 11.21 3.24 -9.09
N ALA A 95 11.08 2.96 -7.79
CA ALA A 95 11.47 1.67 -7.21
C ALA A 95 10.68 0.51 -7.83
N VAL A 96 9.36 0.67 -8.03
CA VAL A 96 8.52 -0.32 -8.71
C VAL A 96 8.97 -0.55 -10.15
N ARG A 97 9.27 0.52 -10.90
CA ARG A 97 9.78 0.41 -12.28
C ARG A 97 11.13 -0.29 -12.32
N ALA A 98 12.01 -0.05 -11.36
CA ALA A 98 13.30 -0.74 -11.25
C ALA A 98 13.13 -2.23 -10.92
N ALA A 99 12.22 -2.56 -10.00
CA ALA A 99 11.90 -3.95 -9.65
C ALA A 99 11.40 -4.76 -10.86
N ARG A 100 10.60 -4.13 -11.73
CA ARG A 100 10.11 -4.75 -12.99
C ARG A 100 11.21 -4.99 -14.01
N ARG A 101 12.29 -4.20 -13.99
CA ARG A 101 13.45 -4.35 -14.88
C ARG A 101 14.54 -5.26 -14.30
N GLY A 102 14.35 -5.79 -13.09
CA GLY A 102 15.37 -6.55 -12.39
C GLY A 102 16.52 -5.71 -11.82
N ASP A 103 16.42 -4.37 -11.83
CA ASP A 103 17.46 -3.47 -11.32
C ASP A 103 17.37 -3.34 -9.79
N GLY A 104 18.12 -4.18 -9.07
CA GLY A 104 18.18 -4.15 -7.61
C GLY A 104 18.75 -2.86 -7.03
N ARG A 105 19.63 -2.14 -7.76
CA ARG A 105 20.21 -0.87 -7.29
C ARG A 105 19.15 0.23 -7.32
N GLY A 106 18.41 0.32 -8.42
CA GLY A 106 17.29 1.25 -8.56
C GLY A 106 16.19 1.00 -7.53
N VAL A 107 15.89 -0.27 -7.19
CA VAL A 107 14.95 -0.62 -6.12
C VAL A 107 15.42 -0.07 -4.78
N ARG A 108 16.68 -0.31 -4.39
CA ARG A 108 17.21 0.15 -3.10
C ARG A 108 17.25 1.67 -3.00
N GLN A 109 17.64 2.36 -4.07
CA GLN A 109 17.67 3.83 -4.11
C GLN A 109 16.26 4.42 -4.02
N GLY A 110 15.30 3.91 -4.79
CA GLY A 110 13.92 4.40 -4.75
C GLY A 110 13.24 4.12 -3.42
N LEU A 111 13.48 2.94 -2.81
CA LEU A 111 13.03 2.65 -1.46
C LEU A 111 13.68 3.58 -0.43
N ALA A 112 15.01 3.75 -0.45
CA ALA A 112 15.72 4.64 0.48
C ALA A 112 15.20 6.08 0.43
N LEU A 113 15.01 6.61 -0.78
CA LEU A 113 14.46 7.96 -0.98
C LEU A 113 13.01 8.05 -0.51
N GLY A 114 12.15 7.10 -0.89
CA GLY A 114 10.74 7.10 -0.48
C GLY A 114 10.55 7.03 1.04
N GLY A 115 11.26 6.12 1.71
CA GLY A 115 11.22 6.01 3.17
C GLY A 115 11.85 7.21 3.88
N GLY A 116 12.95 7.76 3.36
CA GLY A 116 13.59 8.95 3.91
C GLY A 116 12.69 10.19 3.86
N LEU A 117 12.05 10.43 2.71
CA LEU A 117 11.07 11.51 2.55
C LEU A 117 9.83 11.28 3.44
N GLY A 118 9.40 10.03 3.58
CA GLY A 118 8.34 9.64 4.50
C GLY A 118 8.65 9.92 5.97
N ALA A 119 9.87 9.60 6.42
CA ALA A 119 10.32 9.93 7.76
C ALA A 119 10.43 11.44 7.97
N LEU A 120 10.90 12.18 6.95
CA LEU A 120 10.96 13.64 7.00
C LEU A 120 9.55 14.26 7.11
N PHE A 121 8.55 13.70 6.43
CA PHE A 121 7.15 14.09 6.61
C PHE A 121 6.68 13.94 8.06
N LEU A 122 7.01 12.82 8.74
CA LEU A 122 6.65 12.64 10.16
C LEU A 122 7.30 13.69 11.06
N LEU A 123 8.57 14.03 10.80
CA LEU A 123 9.27 15.09 11.53
C LEU A 123 8.63 16.46 11.28
N GLY A 124 8.29 16.76 10.03
CA GLY A 124 7.56 17.97 9.66
C GLY A 124 6.18 18.05 10.31
N GLN A 125 5.47 16.93 10.44
CA GLN A 125 4.18 16.86 11.12
C GLN A 125 4.33 17.14 12.63
N LEU A 126 5.36 16.57 13.26
CA LEU A 126 5.66 16.84 14.67
C LEU A 126 6.06 18.32 14.89
N ALA A 127 6.81 18.90 13.96
CA ALA A 127 7.16 20.32 14.00
C ALA A 127 5.90 21.21 13.89
N ALA A 128 5.00 20.90 12.96
CA ALA A 128 3.71 21.61 12.84
C ALA A 128 2.89 21.51 14.13
N TRP A 129 2.82 20.33 14.76
CA TRP A 129 2.15 20.17 16.05
C TRP A 129 2.76 21.01 17.16
N ARG A 130 4.10 21.13 17.20
CA ARG A 130 4.81 21.97 18.17
C ARG A 130 4.58 23.46 17.94
N GLU A 131 4.52 23.88 16.69
CA GLU A 131 4.21 25.27 16.31
C GLU A 131 2.78 25.65 16.75
N LEU A 132 1.79 24.80 16.43
CA LEU A 132 0.40 24.98 16.89
C LEU A 132 0.29 24.98 18.42
N ALA A 133 1.01 24.09 19.11
CA ALA A 133 1.03 24.07 20.57
C ALA A 133 1.68 25.33 21.16
N ALA A 134 2.72 25.88 20.53
CA ALA A 134 3.36 27.13 20.94
C ALA A 134 2.45 28.35 20.75
N LEU A 135 1.57 28.31 19.74
CA LEU A 135 0.52 29.30 19.52
C LEU A 135 -0.68 29.14 20.48
N GLY A 136 -0.63 28.15 21.38
CA GLY A 136 -1.66 27.89 22.37
C GLY A 136 -2.78 26.97 21.90
N TYR A 137 -2.71 26.39 20.69
CA TYR A 137 -3.70 25.43 20.19
C TYR A 137 -3.32 24.00 20.61
N PHE A 138 -3.69 23.61 21.83
CA PHE A 138 -3.55 22.23 22.31
C PHE A 138 -4.74 21.35 21.90
N VAL A 139 -4.55 20.02 21.98
CA VAL A 139 -5.56 19.00 21.65
C VAL A 139 -6.92 19.24 22.33
N ALA A 140 -6.95 19.82 23.53
CA ALA A 140 -8.16 20.01 24.34
C ALA A 140 -8.70 21.45 24.36
N GLN A 141 -8.14 22.37 23.58
CA GLN A 141 -8.57 23.79 23.59
C GLN A 141 -9.92 24.01 22.92
N GLY A 142 -10.26 23.20 21.93
CA GLY A 142 -11.53 23.31 21.24
C GLY A 142 -11.75 22.20 20.21
N PRO A 143 -13.00 21.99 19.77
CA PRO A 143 -13.37 20.89 18.90
C PRO A 143 -12.53 20.80 17.62
N ALA A 144 -12.25 21.95 16.99
CA ALA A 144 -11.44 22.03 15.78
C ALA A 144 -10.03 21.47 15.98
N SER A 145 -9.34 21.91 17.04
CA SER A 145 -8.02 21.41 17.40
C SER A 145 -8.03 19.90 17.71
N SER A 146 -9.02 19.41 18.48
CA SER A 146 -9.14 18.00 18.81
C SER A 146 -9.26 17.12 17.57
N PHE A 147 -10.13 17.49 16.63
CA PHE A 147 -10.28 16.75 15.38
C PHE A 147 -9.03 16.82 14.50
N PHE A 148 -8.41 18.00 14.37
CA PHE A 148 -7.17 18.15 13.60
C PHE A 148 -6.06 17.24 14.13
N TYR A 149 -5.81 17.26 15.45
CA TYR A 149 -4.79 16.40 16.06
C TYR A 149 -5.16 14.92 15.93
N LEU A 150 -6.42 14.55 16.15
CA LEU A 150 -6.87 13.16 16.03
C LEU A 150 -6.67 12.61 14.60
N ILE A 151 -7.14 13.34 13.59
CA ILE A 151 -7.08 12.92 12.18
C ILE A 151 -5.63 12.86 11.71
N THR A 152 -4.84 13.89 12.00
CA THR A 152 -3.42 13.93 11.60
C THR A 152 -2.58 12.91 12.36
N ALA A 153 -2.87 12.64 13.64
CA ALA A 153 -2.18 11.61 14.41
C ALA A 153 -2.49 10.21 13.90
N LEU A 154 -3.76 9.94 13.59
CA LEU A 154 -4.18 8.67 13.00
C LEU A 154 -3.50 8.46 11.64
N HIS A 155 -3.44 9.50 10.80
CA HIS A 155 -2.71 9.44 9.54
C HIS A 155 -1.21 9.17 9.76
N GLY A 156 -0.57 9.90 10.68
CA GLY A 156 0.82 9.68 11.06
C GLY A 156 1.08 8.26 11.54
N LEU A 157 0.17 7.68 12.33
CA LEU A 157 0.25 6.29 12.80
C LEU A 157 0.22 5.29 11.63
N HIS A 158 -0.65 5.49 10.65
CA HIS A 158 -0.66 4.66 9.44
C HIS A 158 0.65 4.79 8.65
N LEU A 159 1.20 6.01 8.55
CA LEU A 159 2.46 6.25 7.89
C LEU A 159 3.65 5.59 8.62
N VAL A 160 3.65 5.58 9.95
CA VAL A 160 4.60 4.79 10.77
C VAL A 160 4.45 3.30 10.47
N GLY A 161 3.22 2.77 10.42
CA GLY A 161 2.96 1.38 10.03
C GLY A 161 3.51 1.06 8.62
N GLY A 162 3.33 1.97 7.67
CA GLY A 162 3.92 1.91 6.34
C GLY A 162 5.43 1.93 6.34
N LEU A 163 6.04 2.71 7.22
CA LEU A 163 7.50 2.80 7.38
C LEU A 163 8.07 1.50 7.93
N VAL A 164 7.37 0.83 8.84
CA VAL A 164 7.74 -0.50 9.33
C VAL A 164 7.67 -1.55 8.20
N ALA A 165 6.59 -1.56 7.41
CA ALA A 165 6.46 -2.43 6.26
C ALA A 165 7.56 -2.17 5.21
N TRP A 166 7.80 -0.90 4.91
CA TRP A 166 8.90 -0.44 4.03
C TRP A 166 10.27 -0.89 4.55
N GLY A 167 10.53 -0.78 5.85
CA GLY A 167 11.79 -1.20 6.47
C GLY A 167 12.04 -2.70 6.27
N ARG A 168 11.01 -3.53 6.43
CA ARG A 168 11.08 -4.98 6.15
C ARG A 168 11.38 -5.27 4.69
N VAL A 169 10.71 -4.58 3.76
CA VAL A 169 10.95 -4.76 2.31
C VAL A 169 12.34 -4.28 1.91
N THR A 170 12.81 -3.18 2.48
CA THR A 170 14.16 -2.66 2.24
C THR A 170 15.24 -3.61 2.76
N ALA A 171 15.05 -4.20 3.94
CA ALA A 171 15.96 -5.22 4.48
C ALA A 171 15.99 -6.47 3.60
N ARG A 172 14.83 -6.89 3.08
CA ARG A 172 14.72 -8.02 2.15
C ARG A 172 15.38 -7.74 0.80
N ALA A 173 15.18 -6.56 0.24
CA ALA A 173 15.82 -6.11 -1.00
C ALA A 173 17.36 -5.99 -0.90
N ARG A 174 17.91 -6.00 0.33
CA ARG A 174 19.35 -6.07 0.56
C ARG A 174 19.93 -7.49 0.40
N ARG A 175 19.11 -8.52 0.62
CA ARG A 175 19.53 -9.93 0.65
C ARG A 175 19.05 -10.73 -0.55
N GLU A 176 17.92 -10.35 -1.12
CA GLU A 176 17.27 -11.07 -2.22
C GLU A 176 17.34 -10.31 -3.55
N GLU A 177 17.22 -11.05 -4.64
CA GLU A 177 17.12 -10.51 -6.00
C GLU A 177 15.83 -9.71 -6.21
N ALA A 178 15.89 -8.73 -7.13
CA ALA A 178 14.79 -7.83 -7.46
C ALA A 178 13.48 -8.58 -7.82
N ALA A 179 13.59 -9.74 -8.50
CA ALA A 179 12.44 -10.55 -8.88
C ALA A 179 11.64 -11.08 -7.67
N ARG A 180 12.33 -11.52 -6.61
CA ARG A 180 11.69 -12.08 -5.40
C ARG A 180 11.03 -11.02 -4.54
N VAL A 181 11.58 -9.80 -4.52
CA VAL A 181 11.02 -8.68 -3.74
C VAL A 181 10.01 -7.84 -4.52
N ARG A 182 9.84 -8.08 -5.82
CA ARG A 182 8.96 -7.30 -6.70
C ARG A 182 7.54 -7.16 -6.16
N LEU A 183 6.90 -8.27 -5.76
CA LEU A 183 5.53 -8.22 -5.23
C LEU A 183 5.47 -7.38 -3.95
N ALA A 184 6.44 -7.53 -3.05
CA ALA A 184 6.49 -6.76 -1.81
C ALA A 184 6.70 -5.26 -2.05
N VAL A 185 7.54 -4.90 -3.02
CA VAL A 185 7.74 -3.50 -3.45
C VAL A 185 6.48 -2.93 -4.08
N GLU A 186 5.78 -3.69 -4.93
CA GLU A 186 4.51 -3.27 -5.53
C GLU A 186 3.43 -3.03 -4.47
N LEU A 187 3.29 -3.93 -3.49
CA LEU A 187 2.33 -3.77 -2.39
C LEU A 187 2.68 -2.58 -1.48
N THR A 188 3.97 -2.41 -1.15
CA THR A 188 4.44 -1.27 -0.35
C THR A 188 4.19 0.05 -1.07
N ALA A 189 4.45 0.11 -2.37
CA ALA A 189 4.16 1.28 -3.17
C ALA A 189 2.66 1.57 -3.19
N LEU A 190 1.79 0.57 -3.42
CA LEU A 190 0.34 0.75 -3.43
C LEU A 190 -0.15 1.34 -2.10
N TYR A 191 0.32 0.80 -0.98
CA TYR A 191 0.02 1.33 0.35
C TYR A 191 0.43 2.80 0.52
N TRP A 192 1.63 3.15 0.07
CA TRP A 192 2.13 4.53 0.13
C TRP A 192 1.32 5.50 -0.73
N HIS A 193 0.93 5.10 -1.94
CA HIS A 193 0.08 5.93 -2.80
C HIS A 193 -1.30 6.15 -2.16
N PHE A 194 -1.86 5.13 -1.50
CA PHE A 194 -3.10 5.30 -0.74
C PHE A 194 -2.94 6.34 0.37
N LEU A 195 -1.86 6.28 1.15
CA LEU A 195 -1.59 7.28 2.19
C LEU A 195 -1.45 8.69 1.61
N LEU A 196 -0.77 8.84 0.46
CA LEU A 196 -0.69 10.13 -0.23
C LEU A 196 -2.08 10.65 -0.61
N VAL A 197 -2.95 9.80 -1.20
CA VAL A 197 -4.30 10.21 -1.60
C VAL A 197 -5.12 10.64 -0.37
N VAL A 198 -5.09 9.86 0.70
CA VAL A 198 -5.76 10.23 1.96
C VAL A 198 -5.22 11.57 2.47
N TRP A 199 -3.90 11.76 2.48
CA TRP A 199 -3.30 13.01 2.91
C TRP A 199 -3.74 14.21 2.07
N LEU A 200 -3.77 14.09 0.74
CA LEU A 200 -4.21 15.16 -0.14
C LEU A 200 -5.67 15.56 0.12
N VAL A 201 -6.53 14.57 0.38
CA VAL A 201 -7.93 14.80 0.73
C VAL A 201 -8.05 15.49 2.09
N LEU A 202 -7.29 15.06 3.09
CA LEU A 202 -7.27 15.69 4.42
C LEU A 202 -6.71 17.12 4.38
N PHE A 203 -5.63 17.33 3.63
CA PHE A 203 -5.01 18.63 3.43
C PHE A 203 -5.96 19.58 2.69
N GLY A 204 -6.60 19.11 1.62
CA GLY A 204 -7.62 19.88 0.89
C GLY A 204 -8.82 20.23 1.77
N LEU A 205 -9.28 19.30 2.61
CA LEU A 205 -10.34 19.58 3.59
C LEU A 205 -9.92 20.67 4.57
N MET A 206 -8.66 20.69 5.02
CA MET A 206 -8.19 21.70 5.95
C MET A 206 -7.99 23.08 5.31
N LEU A 207 -7.62 23.12 4.03
CA LEU A 207 -7.46 24.37 3.27
C LEU A 207 -8.78 25.10 3.00
N VAL A 208 -9.90 24.37 2.96
CA VAL A 208 -11.23 24.94 2.63
C VAL A 208 -11.91 25.55 3.86
N THR A 209 -11.30 25.42 5.05
CA THR A 209 -11.97 25.57 6.35
C THR A 209 -11.32 26.61 7.22
#